data_AF-A0AAN7XXU5-F1
#
_entry.id   AF-A0AAN7XXU5-F1
#
_cell.length_a   1.000
_cell.length_b   1.000
_cell.length_c   1.000
_cell.angle_alpha   90.00
_cell.angle_beta   90.00
_cell.angle_gamma   90.00
#
_symmetry.space_group_name_H-M   'P 1'
#
loop_
_entity.id
_entity.type
_entity.pdbx_description
1 polymer ?
#
loop_
_entity_poly.entity_id
_entity_poly.type
_entity_poly.pdbx_seq_one_letter_code
_entity_poly.pdbx_strand_id
1 'polypeptide(L)'
;METRRSLKFLSLSGCYKVTDLGLRAVSQRGGLPSLEHLNLSGCPLITEVGLQELVSVCPSLNDEHFYYCDNIDGPHGDTASGCQNLQCGFRVCCRSGE
;
A
#
# COMPACT_ATOMS: atom_id res chain seq x y z
N MET A 1 25.82 -1.03 -10.89
CA MET A 1 24.93 -2.06 -11.42
C MET A 1 23.56 -1.82 -10.81
N GLU A 2 22.63 -1.22 -11.55
CA GLU A 2 21.26 -1.02 -11.07
C GLU A 2 20.55 -2.37 -11.06
N THR A 3 20.15 -2.83 -9.88
CA THR A 3 19.35 -4.04 -9.75
C THR A 3 17.98 -3.78 -10.36
N ARG A 4 17.69 -4.39 -11.52
CA ARG A 4 16.40 -4.24 -12.20
C ARG A 4 15.30 -4.85 -11.34
N ARG A 5 14.49 -3.99 -10.70
CA ARG A 5 13.34 -4.42 -9.90
C ARG A 5 12.16 -4.68 -10.81
N SER A 6 11.81 -5.95 -10.96
CA SER A 6 10.70 -6.41 -11.80
C SER A 6 9.48 -6.86 -10.98
N LEU A 7 9.36 -6.39 -9.73
CA LEU A 7 8.23 -6.74 -8.88
C LEU A 7 6.97 -6.07 -9.43
N LYS A 8 6.00 -6.88 -9.85
CA LYS A 8 4.70 -6.42 -10.38
C LYS A 8 3.58 -6.43 -9.35
N PHE A 9 3.66 -7.33 -8.38
CA PHE A 9 2.63 -7.54 -7.37
C PHE A 9 3.26 -7.54 -5.98
N LEU A 10 2.75 -6.69 -5.09
CA LEU A 10 3.13 -6.63 -3.69
C LEU A 10 1.87 -6.61 -2.82
N SER A 11 1.68 -7.65 -2.02
CA SER A 11 0.63 -7.67 -0.99
C SER A 11 1.26 -7.81 0.39
N LEU A 12 1.06 -6.78 1.21
CA LEU A 12 1.34 -6.77 2.64
C LEU A 12 0.04 -6.74 3.43
N SER A 13 -1.07 -7.21 2.84
CA SER A 13 -2.36 -7.15 3.49
C SER A 13 -2.35 -7.89 4.83
N GLY A 14 -2.81 -7.21 5.89
CA GLY A 14 -2.84 -7.70 7.26
C GLY A 14 -1.49 -7.63 8.00
N CYS A 15 -0.44 -7.11 7.36
CA CYS A 15 0.85 -6.87 8.01
C CYS A 15 0.78 -5.62 8.91
N TYR A 16 0.05 -5.72 10.02
CA TYR A 16 -0.29 -4.60 10.91
C TYR A 16 0.89 -3.87 11.58
N LYS A 17 2.11 -4.42 11.47
CA LYS A 17 3.36 -3.79 11.96
C LYS A 17 4.12 -3.00 10.90
N VAL A 18 3.66 -3.00 9.65
CA VAL A 18 4.25 -2.17 8.59
C VAL A 18 3.87 -0.72 8.83
N THR A 19 4.86 0.16 8.72
CA THR A 19 4.73 1.61 8.95
C THR A 19 5.30 2.39 7.78
N ASP A 20 5.13 3.71 7.81
CA ASP A 20 5.72 4.63 6.83
C ASP A 20 7.24 4.48 6.70
N LEU A 21 7.95 4.08 7.76
CA LEU A 21 9.38 3.83 7.69
C LEU A 21 9.71 2.69 6.72
N GLY A 22 8.86 1.65 6.67
CA GLY A 22 8.99 0.55 5.73
C GLY A 22 8.77 1.01 4.29
N LEU A 23 7.74 1.83 4.06
CA LEU A 23 7.44 2.38 2.74
C LEU A 23 8.56 3.31 2.25
N ARG A 24 9.03 4.22 3.11
CA ARG A 24 10.17 5.12 2.87
C ARG A 24 11.44 4.37 2.49
N ALA A 25 11.73 3.26 3.17
CA ALA A 25 12.90 2.45 2.87
C ALA A 25 12.84 1.86 1.45
N VAL A 26 11.64 1.50 0.96
CA VAL A 26 11.44 1.07 -0.43
C VAL A 26 11.66 2.25 -1.38
N SER A 27 11.05 3.40 -1.08
CA SER A 27 11.14 4.58 -1.93
C SER A 27 12.56 5.10 -2.09
N GLN A 28 13.28 5.28 -0.97
CA GLN A 28 14.67 5.76 -0.95
C GLN A 28 15.65 4.85 -1.68
N ARG A 29 15.32 3.56 -1.79
CA ARG A 29 16.17 2.62 -2.53
C ARG A 29 15.91 2.67 -4.05
N GLY A 30 15.06 3.55 -4.56
CA GLY A 30 14.73 3.65 -5.99
C GLY A 30 13.36 3.06 -6.36
N GLY A 31 12.46 2.92 -5.37
CA GLY A 31 11.06 2.55 -5.61
C GLY A 31 10.83 1.20 -6.26
N LEU A 32 9.67 1.03 -6.90
CA LEU A 32 9.24 -0.18 -7.57
C LEU A 32 8.70 0.18 -8.97
N PRO A 33 9.59 0.37 -9.96
CA PRO A 33 9.23 0.96 -11.25
C PRO A 33 8.33 0.08 -12.13
N SER A 34 8.16 -1.19 -11.80
CA SER A 34 7.28 -2.12 -12.54
C SER A 34 6.11 -2.61 -11.69
N LEU A 35 5.85 -2.00 -10.53
CA LEU A 35 4.76 -2.40 -9.66
C LEU A 35 3.44 -1.99 -10.29
N GLU A 36 2.55 -2.95 -10.51
CA GLU A 36 1.24 -2.77 -11.11
C GLU A 36 0.13 -2.97 -10.07
N HIS A 37 0.38 -3.80 -9.04
CA HIS A 37 -0.58 -4.13 -7.98
C HIS A 37 0.04 -3.94 -6.60
N LEU A 38 -0.64 -3.20 -5.73
CA LEU A 38 -0.22 -2.94 -4.36
C LEU A 38 -1.40 -3.12 -3.40
N ASN A 39 -1.27 -4.04 -2.44
CA ASN A 39 -2.27 -4.24 -1.41
C ASN A 39 -1.67 -4.06 -0.01
N LEU A 40 -2.10 -2.98 0.64
CA LEU A 40 -1.77 -2.55 2.00
C LEU A 40 -3.01 -2.58 2.91
N SER A 41 -4.07 -3.31 2.53
CA SER A 41 -5.28 -3.47 3.35
C SER A 41 -4.93 -4.05 4.72
N GLY A 42 -5.41 -3.46 5.80
CA GLY A 42 -5.09 -3.94 7.16
C GLY A 42 -3.71 -3.55 7.68
N CYS A 43 -3.10 -2.50 7.13
CA CYS A 43 -1.88 -1.87 7.63
C CYS A 43 -2.21 -0.51 8.29
N PRO A 44 -2.75 -0.49 9.53
CA PRO A 44 -3.27 0.73 10.16
C PRO A 44 -2.20 1.75 10.56
N LEU A 45 -0.91 1.35 10.58
CA LEU A 45 0.21 2.22 10.95
C LEU A 45 0.84 2.92 9.74
N ILE A 46 0.26 2.74 8.55
CA ILE A 46 0.63 3.50 7.35
C ILE A 46 -0.24 4.76 7.31
N THR A 47 0.38 5.90 7.02
CA THR A 47 -0.30 7.19 6.87
C THR A 47 -0.40 7.61 5.42
N GLU A 48 -1.21 8.63 5.15
CA GLU A 48 -1.31 9.28 3.84
C GLU A 48 0.06 9.69 3.29
N VAL A 49 0.95 10.21 4.15
CA VAL A 49 2.26 10.73 3.77
C VAL A 49 3.16 9.60 3.29
N GLY A 50 3.26 8.51 4.06
CA GLY A 50 4.06 7.35 3.67
C GLY A 50 3.55 6.69 2.39
N LEU A 51 2.22 6.69 2.20
CA LEU A 51 1.59 6.16 1.00
C LEU A 51 1.92 7.00 -0.24
N GLN A 52 1.76 8.33 -0.17
CA GLN A 52 2.10 9.25 -1.27
C GLN A 52 3.56 9.14 -1.67
N GLU A 53 4.47 9.07 -0.70
CA GLU A 53 5.90 8.92 -0.97
C GLU A 53 6.21 7.63 -1.73
N LEU A 54 5.54 6.51 -1.44
CA LEU A 54 5.71 5.26 -2.18
C LEU A 54 5.12 5.34 -3.60
N VAL A 55 3.90 5.84 -3.73
CA VAL A 55 3.21 5.92 -5.03
C VAL A 55 3.98 6.82 -6.00
N SER A 56 4.59 7.90 -5.50
CA SER A 56 5.41 8.82 -6.32
C SER A 56 6.60 8.17 -7.03
N VAL A 57 7.04 7.00 -6.57
CA VAL A 57 8.17 6.23 -7.13
C VAL A 57 7.74 4.87 -7.70
N CYS A 58 6.44 4.70 -7.95
CA CYS A 58 5.85 3.52 -8.57
C CYS A 58 5.02 3.92 -9.82
N PRO A 59 5.67 4.35 -10.92
CA PRO A 59 5.00 4.92 -12.09
C PRO A 59 4.07 3.97 -12.86
N SER A 60 4.17 2.65 -12.64
CA SER A 60 3.33 1.65 -13.30
C SER A 60 2.15 1.19 -12.44
N LEU A 61 1.96 1.78 -11.25
CA LEU A 61 0.90 1.37 -10.34
C LEU A 61 -0.46 1.69 -10.96
N ASN A 62 -1.36 0.71 -10.93
CA ASN A 62 -2.74 0.87 -11.40
C ASN A 62 -3.65 1.08 -10.18
N ASP A 63 -4.44 2.15 -10.20
CA ASP A 63 -5.38 2.52 -9.14
C ASP A 63 -6.44 1.44 -8.87
N GLU A 64 -6.89 0.73 -9.92
CA GLU A 64 -7.84 -0.39 -9.78
C GLU A 64 -7.27 -1.55 -8.96
N HIS A 65 -5.94 -1.62 -8.86
CA HIS A 65 -5.21 -2.66 -8.13
C HIS A 65 -4.41 -2.10 -6.95
N PHE A 66 -4.80 -0.93 -6.49
CA PHE A 66 -4.22 -0.27 -5.34
C PHE A 66 -5.22 -0.29 -4.17
N TYR A 67 -4.87 -1.05 -3.14
CA TYR A 67 -5.72 -1.25 -1.97
C TYR A 67 -5.01 -0.80 -0.71
N TYR A 68 -5.67 0.01 0.12
CA TYR A 68 -5.17 0.46 1.41
C TYR A 68 -6.32 0.58 2.41
N CYS A 69 -6.04 1.01 3.64
CA CYS A 69 -7.07 1.11 4.67
C CYS A 69 -8.02 2.29 4.46
N ASP A 70 -9.33 2.06 4.64
CA ASP A 70 -10.39 3.07 4.45
C ASP A 70 -10.32 4.27 5.41
N ASN A 71 -9.51 4.18 6.47
CA ASN A 71 -9.30 5.26 7.43
C ASN A 71 -8.18 6.23 7.00
N ILE A 72 -7.57 6.03 5.83
CA ILE A 72 -6.53 6.89 5.28
C ILE A 72 -7.15 7.74 4.17
N ASP A 73 -6.97 9.06 4.24
CA ASP A 73 -7.25 9.98 3.12
C ASP A 73 -6.09 9.93 2.11
N GLY A 74 -6.00 8.78 1.44
CA GLY A 74 -4.84 8.41 0.62
C GLY A 74 -4.87 9.00 -0.79
N PRO A 75 -3.73 8.95 -1.52
CA PRO A 75 -3.69 9.23 -2.94
C PRO A 75 -4.69 8.36 -3.70
N HIS A 76 -5.29 8.98 -4.73
CA HIS A 76 -6.28 8.34 -5.61
C HIS A 76 -7.55 7.89 -4.89
N GLY A 77 -7.99 8.59 -3.83
CA GLY A 77 -9.17 8.22 -3.04
C GLY A 77 -10.47 8.01 -3.83
N ASP A 78 -10.62 8.64 -5.00
CA ASP A 78 -11.78 8.45 -5.88
C ASP A 78 -11.72 7.15 -6.72
N THR A 79 -10.53 6.59 -6.93
CA THR A 79 -10.26 5.47 -7.87
C THR A 79 -9.61 4.27 -7.20
N ALA A 80 -8.97 4.44 -6.05
CA ALA A 80 -8.34 3.39 -5.29
C ALA A 80 -9.40 2.44 -4.74
N SER A 81 -9.10 1.16 -4.82
CA SER A 81 -10.01 0.14 -4.35
C SER A 81 -9.86 0.02 -2.83
N GLY A 82 -10.87 0.41 -2.06
CA GLY A 82 -10.84 0.41 -0.60
C GLY A 82 -10.44 -0.93 0.06
N CYS A 83 -10.35 -0.91 1.39
CA CYS A 83 -9.80 -2.00 2.20
C CYS A 83 -10.51 -3.34 1.93
N GLN A 84 -9.76 -4.35 1.48
CA GLN A 84 -10.33 -5.67 1.18
C GLN A 84 -10.59 -6.54 2.42
N ASN A 85 -10.29 -6.06 3.63
CA ASN A 85 -10.43 -6.84 4.86
C ASN A 85 -11.78 -6.65 5.58
N LEU A 86 -12.74 -5.91 4.99
CA LEU A 86 -14.01 -5.52 5.62
C LEU A 86 -14.89 -6.67 6.16
N GLN A 87 -14.78 -7.88 5.61
CA GLN A 87 -15.53 -9.07 6.06
C GLN A 87 -14.61 -10.23 6.49
N CYS A 88 -13.31 -9.98 6.67
CA CYS A 88 -12.33 -11.04 6.93
C CYS A 88 -12.06 -11.20 8.42
N GLY A 89 -12.64 -12.22 9.07
CA GLY A 89 -12.44 -12.49 10.51
C GLY A 89 -11.01 -12.92 10.91
N PHE A 90 -10.11 -13.15 9.95
CA PHE A 90 -8.72 -13.55 10.19
C PHE A 90 -7.70 -12.43 9.95
N ARG A 91 -8.07 -11.37 9.23
CA ARG A 91 -7.16 -10.27 8.85
C ARG A 91 -7.53 -9.02 9.62
N VAL A 92 -6.52 -8.28 10.07
CA VAL A 92 -6.72 -6.98 10.71
C VAL A 92 -7.45 -6.05 9.72
N CYS A 93 -8.61 -5.55 10.11
CA CYS A 93 -9.33 -4.54 9.35
C CYS A 93 -9.19 -3.20 10.08
N CYS A 94 -8.79 -2.16 9.34
CA CYS A 94 -8.68 -0.80 9.88
C CYS A 94 -10.04 -0.18 10.29
N ARG A 95 -11.15 -0.84 9.95
CA ARG A 95 -12.52 -0.41 10.26
C ARG A 95 -13.13 -1.12 11.48
N SER A 96 -12.46 -2.12 12.05
CA SER A 96 -12.95 -2.83 13.23
C SER A 96 -12.73 -1.98 14.47
N GLY A 97 -13.68 -1.07 14.72
CA GLY A 97 -13.91 -0.41 15.99
C GLY A 97 -14.99 -1.12 16.79
N GLU A 98 -14.79 -2.42 17.06
CA GLU A 98 -15.37 -3.13 18.21
C GLU A 98 -14.24 -3.80 18.99
#